data_AF-A0A061AAH2-F1
#
_entry.id   AF-A0A061AAH2-F1
#
_cell.length_a   1.000
_cell.length_b   1.000
_cell.length_c   1.000
_cell.angle_alpha   90.00
_cell.angle_beta   90.00
_cell.angle_gamma   90.00
#
_symmetry.space_group_name_H-M   'P 1'
#
loop_
_entity.id
_entity.type
_entity.pdbx_description
1 polymer ?
#
loop_
_entity_poly.entity_id
_entity_poly.type
_entity_poly.pdbx_seq_one_letter_code
_entity_poly.pdbx_strand_id
1 'polypeptide(L)'
;MKNVKITVPRNLIKKFYPHPEPLGDGAYVVDLINDMYTDVFYSEKYEFITITNDIDLIHYLNHKRVLKREYVFQHDQYALRKVTNQDYQLLRDWQTLTPNTLKSHQVLHFDKEIKFIFCYYHIEIGLITFDSIKRRLIFKTYNKKFISQKNLVEAFIWMIHVLT
;
A
#
# COMPACT_ATOMS: atom_id res chain seq x y z
N MET A 1 -0.16 10.22 31.50
CA MET A 1 1.12 10.13 30.76
C MET A 1 1.03 10.97 29.50
N LYS A 2 2.15 11.54 29.02
CA LYS A 2 2.16 12.26 27.74
C LYS A 2 2.13 11.26 26.59
N ASN A 3 1.34 11.54 25.57
CA ASN A 3 1.35 10.74 24.34
C ASN A 3 2.70 10.90 23.64
N VAL A 4 3.19 9.81 23.06
CA VAL A 4 4.41 9.79 22.25
C VAL A 4 4.07 9.46 20.81
N LYS A 5 4.82 10.06 19.89
CA LYS A 5 4.75 9.78 18.45
C LYS A 5 5.77 8.69 18.13
N ILE A 6 5.32 7.56 17.60
CA ILE A 6 6.19 6.40 17.31
C ILE A 6 5.89 5.85 15.92
N THR A 7 6.94 5.48 15.18
CA THR A 7 6.81 4.84 13.87
C THR A 7 6.27 3.42 14.04
N VAL A 8 5.28 3.06 13.23
CA VAL A 8 4.74 1.72 13.11
C VAL A 8 5.39 1.04 11.89
N PRO A 9 6.33 0.10 12.09
CA PRO A 9 6.95 -0.58 10.97
C PRO A 9 5.89 -1.35 10.19
N ARG A 10 5.81 -1.12 8.88
CA ARG A 10 4.78 -1.73 8.04
C ARG A 10 4.83 -3.27 8.04
N ASN A 11 5.99 -3.87 8.26
CA ASN A 11 6.14 -5.32 8.42
C ASN A 11 5.51 -5.87 9.71
N LEU A 12 5.08 -5.02 10.64
CA LEU A 12 4.28 -5.42 11.81
C LEU A 12 2.78 -5.29 11.57
N ILE A 13 2.36 -4.62 10.51
CA ILE A 13 0.95 -4.42 10.17
C ILE A 13 0.45 -5.67 9.43
N LYS A 14 -0.51 -6.35 10.06
CA LYS A 14 -1.22 -7.51 9.52
C LYS A 14 -2.29 -7.06 8.54
N LYS A 15 -3.08 -6.06 8.90
CA LYS A 15 -4.24 -5.62 8.10
C LYS A 15 -4.59 -4.15 8.35
N PHE A 16 -5.11 -3.50 7.32
CA PHE A 16 -5.64 -2.14 7.38
C PHE A 16 -7.16 -2.14 7.38
N TYR A 17 -7.73 -1.15 8.04
CA TYR A 17 -9.14 -0.82 8.03
C TYR A 17 -9.30 0.68 7.79
N PRO A 18 -10.31 1.10 7.00
CA PRO A 18 -10.71 2.50 6.99
C PRO A 18 -11.01 2.97 8.41
N HIS A 19 -10.58 4.17 8.75
CA HIS A 19 -10.91 4.74 10.05
C HIS A 19 -12.45 4.88 10.16
N PRO A 20 -13.08 4.42 11.26
CA PRO A 20 -14.54 4.43 11.40
C PRO A 20 -15.11 5.85 11.45
N GLU A 21 -14.33 6.80 11.99
CA GLU A 21 -14.69 8.22 12.01
C GLU A 21 -14.10 8.95 10.79
N PRO A 22 -14.92 9.68 10.00
CA PRO A 22 -14.45 10.48 8.87
C PRO A 22 -13.60 11.70 9.28
N LEU A 23 -13.56 12.02 10.58
CA LEU A 23 -12.86 13.17 11.17
C LEU A 23 -11.91 12.76 12.31
N GLY A 24 -11.66 11.46 12.49
CA GLY A 24 -10.69 10.99 13.47
C GLY A 24 -9.28 11.43 13.10
N ASP A 25 -8.42 11.60 14.10
CA ASP A 25 -7.04 12.01 13.86
C ASP A 25 -6.32 10.96 12.96
N GLY A 26 -6.57 9.66 13.17
CA GLY A 26 -5.96 8.58 12.41
C GLY A 26 -6.50 8.44 10.98
N ALA A 27 -5.61 8.21 10.00
CA ALA A 27 -6.01 7.93 8.63
C ALA A 27 -6.60 6.50 8.48
N TYR A 28 -6.10 5.55 9.28
CA TYR A 28 -6.49 4.14 9.24
C TYR A 28 -6.37 3.48 10.62
N VAL A 29 -7.14 2.43 10.85
CA VAL A 29 -6.92 1.49 11.97
C VAL A 29 -6.16 0.28 11.43
N VAL A 30 -5.20 -0.25 12.19
CA VAL A 30 -4.46 -1.46 11.79
C VAL A 30 -4.46 -2.53 12.85
N ASP A 31 -4.54 -3.79 12.40
CA ASP A 31 -4.16 -4.95 13.22
C ASP A 31 -2.65 -5.15 13.07
N LEU A 32 -1.98 -5.37 14.19
CA LEU A 32 -0.58 -5.79 14.25
C LEU A 32 -0.48 -7.31 14.30
N ILE A 33 0.70 -7.85 13.97
CA ILE A 33 0.95 -9.30 13.96
C ILE A 33 0.78 -9.94 15.35
N ASN A 34 0.99 -9.18 16.42
CA ASN A 34 0.77 -9.64 17.80
C ASN A 34 -0.67 -9.41 18.30
N ASP A 35 -1.62 -9.22 17.37
CA ASP A 35 -3.06 -9.04 17.62
C ASP A 35 -3.43 -7.78 18.43
N MET A 36 -2.48 -6.86 18.65
CA MET A 36 -2.78 -5.48 19.05
C MET A 36 -3.37 -4.71 17.86
N TYR A 37 -4.13 -3.66 18.14
CA TYR A 37 -4.59 -2.73 17.12
C TYR A 37 -4.23 -1.30 17.51
N THR A 38 -4.07 -0.43 16.51
CA THR A 38 -3.76 0.98 16.74
C THR A 38 -4.18 1.83 15.56
N ASP A 39 -4.47 3.11 15.82
CA ASP A 39 -4.61 4.10 14.77
C ASP A 39 -3.24 4.42 14.16
N VAL A 40 -3.21 4.55 12.84
CA VAL A 40 -2.03 4.95 12.09
C VAL A 40 -2.31 6.13 11.18
N PHE A 41 -1.29 6.97 11.10
CA PHE A 41 -1.18 8.15 10.28
C PHE A 41 -0.05 7.90 9.27
N TYR A 42 -0.15 8.45 8.08
CA TYR A 42 0.98 8.47 7.15
C TYR A 42 1.74 9.80 7.29
N SER A 43 3.06 9.75 7.24
CA SER A 43 3.91 10.93 7.24
C SER A 43 4.30 11.34 5.82
N GLU A 44 4.77 12.59 5.66
CA GLU A 44 5.42 13.05 4.42
C GLU A 44 6.65 12.23 4.04
N LYS A 45 7.25 11.53 5.02
CA LYS A 45 8.36 10.59 4.80
C LYS A 45 7.90 9.19 4.43
N TYR A 46 6.60 9.00 4.17
CA TYR A 46 6.02 7.74 3.73
C TYR A 46 6.12 6.61 4.77
N GLU A 47 6.06 7.01 6.05
CA GLU A 47 6.08 6.12 7.20
C GLU A 47 4.70 6.07 7.85
N PHE A 48 4.35 4.92 8.42
CA PHE A 48 3.20 4.84 9.33
C PHE A 48 3.62 5.26 10.71
N ILE A 49 2.81 6.07 11.36
CA ILE A 49 3.07 6.62 12.68
C ILE A 49 1.82 6.44 13.52
N THR A 50 1.99 6.18 14.81
CA THR A 50 0.91 6.26 15.79
C THR A 50 1.26 7.22 16.91
N ILE A 51 0.23 7.78 17.56
CA ILE A 51 0.34 8.63 18.73
C ILE A 51 -0.33 7.89 19.88
N THR A 52 0.43 7.45 20.86
CA THR A 52 -0.08 6.57 21.93
C THR A 52 0.62 6.85 23.26
N ASN A 53 -0.01 6.45 24.36
CA ASN A 53 0.63 6.36 25.69
C ASN A 53 0.62 4.92 26.23
N ASP A 54 0.19 3.95 25.43
CA ASP A 54 0.20 2.52 25.74
C ASP A 54 1.64 1.98 25.77
N ILE A 55 2.07 1.57 26.95
CA ILE A 55 3.43 1.10 27.22
C ILE A 55 3.74 -0.20 26.47
N ASP A 56 2.77 -1.11 26.36
CA ASP A 56 2.95 -2.40 25.72
C ASP A 56 3.11 -2.21 24.20
N LEU A 57 2.31 -1.31 23.62
CA LEU A 57 2.42 -0.94 22.21
C LEU A 57 3.78 -0.29 21.92
N ILE A 58 4.20 0.67 22.76
CA ILE A 58 5.49 1.35 22.62
C ILE A 58 6.64 0.34 22.69
N HIS A 59 6.61 -0.59 23.64
CA HIS A 59 7.61 -1.64 23.73
C HIS A 59 7.60 -2.53 22.50
N TYR A 60 6.42 -2.98 22.06
CA TYR A 60 6.32 -3.85 20.89
C TYR A 60 6.91 -3.21 19.62
N LEU A 61 6.60 -1.93 19.37
CA LEU A 61 7.07 -1.21 18.18
C LEU A 61 8.59 -0.93 18.22
N ASN A 62 9.16 -0.60 19.38
CA ASN A 62 10.58 -0.29 19.52
C ASN A 62 11.53 -1.48 19.34
N HIS A 63 11.07 -2.70 19.62
CA HIS A 63 11.92 -3.91 19.55
C HIS A 63 12.02 -4.54 18.16
N LYS A 64 11.41 -3.94 17.14
CA LYS A 64 11.29 -4.56 15.81
C LYS A 64 11.99 -3.74 14.75
N ARG A 65 12.78 -4.43 13.93
CA ARG A 65 13.51 -3.81 12.82
C ARG A 65 12.52 -3.31 11.77
N VAL A 66 12.68 -2.04 11.39
CA VAL A 66 12.02 -1.46 10.21
C VAL A 66 12.65 -2.06 8.96
N LEU A 67 11.83 -2.73 8.16
CA LEU A 67 12.25 -3.21 6.84
C LEU A 67 12.07 -2.08 5.83
N LYS A 68 13.18 -1.65 5.22
CA LYS A 68 13.16 -0.63 4.18
C LYS A 68 12.42 -1.18 2.94
N ARG A 69 11.57 -0.35 2.36
CA ARG A 69 10.87 -0.63 1.11
C ARG A 69 11.46 0.20 -0.01
N GLU A 70 11.67 -0.44 -1.16
CA GLU A 70 12.18 0.21 -2.35
C GLU A 70 11.04 0.61 -3.27
N TYR A 71 10.77 1.89 -3.32
CA TYR A 71 9.83 2.48 -4.26
C TYR A 71 10.58 2.83 -5.55
N VAL A 72 10.00 2.43 -6.68
CA VAL A 72 10.47 2.82 -8.02
C VAL A 72 9.95 4.20 -8.36
N PHE A 73 8.78 4.54 -7.83
CA PHE A 73 8.12 5.80 -8.09
C PHE A 73 7.25 6.21 -6.89
N GLN A 74 7.25 7.50 -6.54
CA GLN A 74 6.41 8.09 -5.50
C GLN A 74 5.96 9.49 -5.93
N HIS A 75 4.65 9.77 -5.83
CA HIS A 75 4.09 11.11 -6.06
C HIS A 75 2.76 11.24 -5.32
N ASP A 76 2.67 12.26 -4.46
CA ASP A 76 1.53 12.54 -3.62
C ASP A 76 1.03 11.28 -2.89
N GLN A 77 -0.20 10.86 -3.18
CA GLN A 77 -0.88 9.71 -2.59
C GLN A 77 -0.57 8.37 -3.29
N TYR A 78 0.21 8.37 -4.37
CA TYR A 78 0.47 7.18 -5.20
C TYR A 78 1.93 6.76 -5.13
N ALA A 79 2.16 5.44 -5.06
CA ALA A 79 3.50 4.89 -5.17
C ALA A 79 3.55 3.54 -5.89
N LEU A 80 4.65 3.30 -6.59
CA LEU A 80 5.00 2.02 -7.19
C LEU A 80 6.21 1.44 -6.49
N ARG A 81 6.14 0.17 -6.14
CA ARG A 81 7.27 -0.57 -5.59
C ARG A 81 7.48 -1.87 -6.33
N LYS A 82 8.74 -2.32 -6.34
CA LYS A 82 9.07 -3.66 -6.82
C LYS A 82 8.42 -4.69 -5.92
N VAL A 83 8.02 -5.80 -6.53
CA VAL A 83 7.68 -7.00 -5.77
C VAL A 83 8.95 -7.57 -5.17
N THR A 84 8.90 -7.89 -3.88
CA THR A 84 10.01 -8.50 -3.13
C THR A 84 9.55 -9.80 -2.49
N ASN A 85 10.48 -10.59 -1.93
CA ASN A 85 10.13 -11.82 -1.22
C ASN A 85 9.23 -11.57 0.00
N GLN A 86 9.25 -10.36 0.57
CA GLN A 86 8.38 -9.98 1.70
C GLN A 86 6.90 -9.90 1.31
N ASP A 87 6.60 -9.79 0.02
CA ASP A 87 5.24 -9.62 -0.50
C ASP A 87 4.53 -10.95 -0.78
N TYR A 88 5.23 -12.07 -0.64
CA TYR A 88 4.71 -13.37 -1.05
C TYR A 88 3.38 -13.71 -0.36
N GLN A 89 3.25 -13.41 0.93
CA GLN A 89 1.99 -13.62 1.64
C GLN A 89 0.87 -12.71 1.11
N LEU A 90 1.13 -11.41 0.98
CA LEU A 90 0.18 -10.44 0.42
C LEU A 90 -0.32 -10.88 -0.97
N LEU A 91 0.59 -11.34 -1.83
CA LEU A 91 0.23 -11.79 -3.17
C LEU A 91 -0.61 -13.06 -3.16
N ARG A 92 -0.39 -13.99 -2.23
CA ARG A 92 -1.25 -15.17 -2.05
C ARG A 92 -2.62 -14.79 -1.55
N ASP A 93 -2.70 -13.87 -0.58
CA ASP A 93 -3.97 -13.38 -0.07
C ASP A 93 -4.78 -12.74 -1.21
N TRP A 94 -4.14 -11.94 -2.08
CA TRP A 94 -4.79 -11.36 -3.26
C TRP A 94 -5.27 -12.37 -4.30
N GLN A 95 -4.64 -13.54 -4.42
CA GLN A 95 -5.10 -14.59 -5.33
C GLN A 95 -6.46 -15.17 -4.93
N THR A 96 -6.84 -15.07 -3.64
CA THR A 96 -8.14 -15.51 -3.14
C THR A 96 -9.26 -14.49 -3.35
N LEU A 97 -8.93 -13.30 -3.85
CA LEU A 97 -9.86 -12.19 -4.06
C LEU A 97 -10.14 -11.97 -5.54
N THR A 98 -11.36 -11.52 -5.87
CA THR A 98 -11.72 -11.12 -7.23
C THR A 98 -11.28 -9.66 -7.48
N PRO A 99 -10.28 -9.41 -8.35
CA PRO A 99 -9.80 -8.05 -8.57
C PRO A 99 -10.74 -7.23 -9.46
N ASN A 100 -10.72 -5.91 -9.28
CA ASN A 100 -11.11 -5.00 -10.36
C ASN A 100 -9.93 -4.82 -11.31
N THR A 101 -10.18 -4.94 -12.60
CA THR A 101 -9.13 -4.96 -13.63
C THR A 101 -9.31 -3.79 -14.58
N LEU A 102 -8.31 -2.91 -14.64
CA LEU A 102 -8.15 -1.94 -15.71
C LEU A 102 -7.07 -2.39 -16.68
N LYS A 103 -7.23 -2.00 -17.95
CA LYS A 103 -6.26 -2.29 -19.01
C LYS A 103 -5.98 -1.02 -19.79
N SER A 104 -4.72 -0.81 -20.19
CA SER A 104 -4.38 0.32 -21.04
C SER A 104 -5.12 0.19 -22.37
N HIS A 105 -5.61 1.31 -22.88
CA HIS A 105 -6.20 1.36 -24.21
C HIS A 105 -5.11 1.27 -25.29
N GLN A 106 -4.01 1.99 -25.07
CA GLN A 106 -2.86 2.00 -25.95
C GLN A 106 -2.00 0.73 -25.81
N VAL A 107 -1.38 0.37 -26.94
CA VAL A 107 -0.35 -0.66 -27.06
C VAL A 107 0.97 -0.08 -26.56
N LEU A 108 1.64 -0.80 -25.67
CA LEU A 108 2.86 -0.35 -25.01
C LEU A 108 4.04 -1.26 -25.33
N HIS A 109 5.23 -0.68 -25.32
CA HIS A 109 6.47 -1.38 -25.59
C HIS A 109 7.36 -1.35 -24.36
N PHE A 110 7.57 -2.53 -23.77
CA PHE A 110 8.51 -2.71 -22.67
C PHE A 110 9.46 -3.86 -23.01
N ASP A 111 10.75 -3.63 -22.79
CA ASP A 111 11.79 -4.64 -23.04
C ASP A 111 11.86 -5.72 -21.96
N LYS A 112 11.17 -5.51 -20.82
CA LYS A 112 11.21 -6.38 -19.66
C LYS A 112 9.81 -6.62 -19.10
N GLU A 113 9.64 -7.77 -18.47
CA GLU A 113 8.45 -8.04 -17.67
C GLU A 113 8.37 -7.03 -16.53
N ILE A 114 7.25 -6.31 -16.47
CA ILE A 114 6.98 -5.35 -15.42
C ILE A 114 6.02 -5.96 -14.42
N LYS A 115 6.40 -5.92 -13.14
CA LYS A 115 5.55 -6.31 -12.03
C LYS A 115 5.78 -5.37 -10.84
N PHE A 116 4.79 -4.53 -10.57
CA PHE A 116 4.85 -3.56 -9.47
C PHE A 116 3.64 -3.69 -8.55
N ILE A 117 3.86 -3.45 -7.27
CA ILE A 117 2.77 -3.23 -6.32
C ILE A 117 2.43 -1.75 -6.32
N PHE A 118 1.14 -1.47 -6.49
CA PHE A 118 0.58 -0.14 -6.41
C PHE A 118 0.11 0.15 -4.98
N CYS A 119 0.54 1.29 -4.47
CA CYS A 119 0.19 1.76 -3.15
C CYS A 119 -0.62 3.06 -3.23
N TYR A 120 -1.66 3.15 -2.41
CA TYR A 120 -2.45 4.36 -2.15
C TYR A 120 -2.25 4.75 -0.68
N TYR A 121 -1.71 5.95 -0.41
CA TYR A 121 -1.27 6.36 0.93
C TYR A 121 -0.42 5.29 1.65
N HIS A 122 0.56 4.71 0.92
CA HIS A 122 1.45 3.61 1.36
C HIS A 122 0.78 2.27 1.65
N ILE A 123 -0.54 2.17 1.51
CA ILE A 123 -1.28 0.92 1.63
C ILE A 123 -1.27 0.22 0.29
N GLU A 124 -0.94 -1.07 0.30
CA GLU A 124 -1.00 -1.87 -0.90
C GLU A 124 -2.42 -2.21 -1.28
N ILE A 125 -2.79 -1.81 -2.50
CA ILE A 125 -4.15 -2.00 -2.98
C ILE A 125 -4.23 -2.76 -4.29
N GLY A 126 -3.12 -2.92 -5.02
CA GLY A 126 -3.14 -3.58 -6.32
C GLY A 126 -1.77 -3.95 -6.88
N LEU A 127 -1.84 -4.68 -7.99
CA LEU A 127 -0.70 -5.18 -8.76
C LEU A 127 -0.80 -4.69 -10.20
N ILE A 128 0.32 -4.20 -10.71
CA ILE A 128 0.48 -3.81 -12.11
C ILE A 128 1.37 -4.84 -12.77
N THR A 129 0.90 -5.32 -13.91
CA THR A 129 1.60 -6.29 -14.74
C THR A 129 1.52 -5.87 -16.19
N PHE A 130 2.50 -6.26 -17.00
CA PHE A 130 2.44 -6.11 -18.44
C PHE A 130 2.02 -7.43 -19.11
N ASP A 131 0.98 -7.40 -19.94
CA ASP A 131 0.62 -8.51 -20.83
C ASP A 131 1.46 -8.38 -22.10
N SER A 132 2.47 -9.25 -22.25
CA SER A 132 3.40 -9.22 -23.37
C SER A 132 2.78 -9.61 -24.71
N ILE A 133 1.71 -10.42 -24.70
CA ILE A 133 1.02 -10.87 -25.90
C ILE A 133 0.15 -9.74 -26.44
N LYS A 134 -0.67 -9.14 -25.57
CA LYS A 134 -1.57 -8.04 -25.96
C LYS A 134 -0.91 -6.67 -25.93
N ARG A 135 0.33 -6.61 -25.43
CA ARG A 135 1.12 -5.38 -25.24
C ARG A 135 0.36 -4.31 -24.48
N ARG A 136 -0.25 -4.68 -23.35
CA ARG A 136 -1.05 -3.77 -22.53
C ARG A 136 -0.65 -3.83 -21.07
N LEU A 137 -0.66 -2.68 -20.41
CA LEU A 137 -0.60 -2.64 -18.95
C LEU A 137 -1.93 -3.13 -18.38
N ILE A 138 -1.83 -3.99 -17.38
CA ILE A 138 -2.95 -4.52 -16.62
C ILE A 138 -2.77 -4.07 -15.17
N PHE A 139 -3.78 -3.38 -14.65
CA PHE A 139 -3.84 -3.01 -13.24
C PHE A 139 -4.96 -3.78 -12.56
N LYS A 140 -4.59 -4.67 -11.64
CA LYS A 140 -5.51 -5.43 -10.80
C LYS A 140 -5.55 -4.82 -9.40
N THR A 141 -6.72 -4.45 -8.93
CA THR A 141 -6.92 -3.92 -7.57
C THR A 141 -7.76 -4.85 -6.74
N TYR A 142 -7.33 -5.09 -5.51
CA TYR A 142 -7.91 -6.08 -4.60
C TYR A 142 -8.63 -5.43 -3.41
N ASN A 143 -8.26 -4.19 -3.05
CA ASN A 143 -8.88 -3.47 -1.94
C ASN A 143 -9.68 -2.23 -2.39
N LYS A 144 -10.90 -2.47 -2.87
CA LYS A 144 -11.84 -1.42 -3.36
C LYS A 144 -12.27 -0.40 -2.30
N LYS A 145 -12.12 -0.74 -1.01
CA LYS A 145 -12.57 0.12 0.09
C LYS A 145 -11.67 1.33 0.34
N PHE A 146 -10.42 1.28 -0.13
CA PHE A 146 -9.44 2.35 0.13
C PHE A 146 -9.35 3.39 -0.97
N ILE A 147 -9.86 3.12 -2.17
CA ILE A 147 -9.76 4.03 -3.32
C ILE A 147 -11.07 4.06 -4.10
N SER A 148 -11.51 5.26 -4.47
CA SER A 148 -12.67 5.43 -5.34
C SER A 148 -12.35 4.97 -6.76
N GLN A 149 -13.38 4.59 -7.54
CA GLN A 149 -13.18 4.22 -8.94
C GLN A 149 -12.58 5.38 -9.77
N LYS A 150 -12.97 6.62 -9.47
CA LYS A 150 -12.43 7.83 -10.12
C LYS A 150 -10.92 7.95 -9.88
N ASN A 151 -10.50 7.93 -8.61
CA ASN A 151 -9.09 8.05 -8.23
C ASN A 151 -8.25 6.90 -8.82
N LEU A 152 -8.82 5.69 -8.90
CA LEU A 152 -8.17 4.52 -9.47
C LEU A 152 -7.90 4.69 -10.98
N VAL A 153 -8.87 5.25 -11.73
CA VAL A 153 -8.70 5.56 -13.15
C VAL A 153 -7.66 6.66 -13.36
N GLU A 154 -7.73 7.74 -12.57
CA GLU A 154 -6.76 8.84 -12.62
C GLU A 154 -5.34 8.34 -12.34
N ALA A 155 -5.17 7.54 -11.28
CA ALA A 155 -3.90 6.88 -10.97
C ALA A 155 -3.42 6.01 -12.13
N PHE A 156 -4.30 5.23 -12.75
CA PHE A 156 -3.92 4.35 -13.85
C PHE A 156 -3.46 5.10 -15.09
N ILE A 157 -4.15 6.18 -15.47
CA ILE A 157 -3.75 7.06 -16.58
C ILE A 157 -2.38 7.66 -16.28
N TRP A 158 -2.21 8.22 -15.10
CA TRP A 158 -0.96 8.83 -14.69
C TRP A 158 0.20 7.81 -14.68
N MET A 159 -0.03 6.57 -14.22
CA MET A 159 0.99 5.52 -14.24
C MET A 159 1.40 5.11 -15.65
N ILE A 160 0.47 5.10 -16.60
CA ILE A 160 0.83 4.84 -17.99
C ILE A 160 1.87 5.88 -18.45
N HIS A 161 1.64 7.16 -18.17
CA HIS A 161 2.58 8.24 -18.53
C HIS A 161 3.94 8.11 -17.83
N VAL A 162 3.97 7.62 -16.59
CA VAL A 162 5.23 7.44 -15.83
C VAL A 162 6.06 6.27 -16.37
N LEU A 163 5.40 5.23 -16.89
CA LEU A 163 6.07 4.00 -17.31
C LEU A 163 6.52 4.06 -18.78
N THR A 164 5.89 4.87 -19.62
CA THR A 164 6.15 4.98 -21.08
C THR A 164 7.00 6.19 -21.41
#